data_AF-A0A4R4UYC0-F1
#
_entry.id   AF-A0A4R4UYC0-F1
#
_cell.length_a   1.000
_cell.length_b   1.000
_cell.length_c   1.000
_cell.angle_alpha   90.00
_cell.angle_beta   90.00
_cell.angle_gamma   90.00
#
_symmetry.space_group_name_H-M   'P 1'
#
loop_
_entity.id
_entity.type
_entity.pdbx_description
1 polymer ?
#
loop_
_entity_poly.entity_id
_entity_poly.type
_entity_poly.pdbx_seq_one_letter_code
_entity_poly.pdbx_strand_id
1 'polypeptide(L)'
;MIAGSACSMTPPGGARTTDADVAPERGGKPVIGVSAIDLTSSFFVGMREAGDKAARDYGVSTVWQSAEGSVERQVSTIQNFVNQRVSAILIDPLDKNALRPAISRATRAGIPVVTMGNKVEAEANHSTLYRDAENMAMVARATGAQLGGKGEVALLTGARGNYVSDTREKAFRDTLAREYPGVRLVSVQPTAFDARQASNTTVTWMTTEPGLDVIACISGPLCLSAKATASSLGKPDLKVAGHDGELDLQPLLENQSMIIDVLTGPGRVGYWNVAVGARLAKGAKLPRDLYMPSHFVTTDATAARLKRHGLSFPYVTPARAERIGGAYRSEFGPSLPGTKMTAAR
;
A
#
# COMPACT_ATOMS: atom_id res chain seq x y z
N MET A 1 -53.05 18.53 -72.59
CA MET A 1 -52.53 17.61 -73.62
C MET A 1 -51.02 17.63 -73.48
N ILE A 2 -50.26 16.58 -73.14
CA ILE A 2 -50.43 15.12 -73.16
C ILE A 2 -49.77 14.52 -71.91
N ALA A 3 -50.36 13.44 -71.42
CA ALA A 3 -49.91 12.63 -70.28
C ALA A 3 -48.94 11.50 -70.72
N GLY A 4 -48.24 10.91 -69.74
CA GLY A 4 -47.49 9.65 -69.87
C GLY A 4 -46.61 9.41 -68.63
N SER A 5 -47.14 8.88 -67.53
CA SER A 5 -47.28 7.46 -67.14
C SER A 5 -45.99 6.79 -66.60
N ALA A 6 -45.97 6.70 -65.26
CA ALA A 6 -45.42 5.73 -64.30
C ALA A 6 -44.25 4.77 -64.64
N CYS A 7 -43.29 4.66 -63.71
CA CYS A 7 -43.17 3.45 -62.88
C CYS A 7 -42.35 3.68 -61.60
N SER A 8 -42.88 3.08 -60.53
CA SER A 8 -42.52 3.08 -59.12
C SER A 8 -41.35 2.15 -58.76
N MET A 9 -40.53 2.53 -57.76
CA MET A 9 -39.92 1.60 -56.80
C MET A 9 -39.70 2.27 -55.43
N THR A 10 -40.21 1.64 -54.37
CA THR A 10 -39.88 1.86 -52.94
C THR A 10 -39.36 0.52 -52.42
N PRO A 11 -38.31 0.46 -51.57
CA PRO A 11 -38.53 0.27 -50.11
C PRO A 11 -37.34 0.78 -49.24
N PRO A 12 -37.21 0.44 -47.94
CA PRO A 12 -38.15 0.60 -46.82
C PRO A 12 -37.52 1.41 -45.66
N GLY A 13 -38.32 1.70 -44.63
CA GLY A 13 -37.89 2.40 -43.41
C GLY A 13 -36.82 1.67 -42.59
N GLY A 14 -35.97 2.48 -41.94
CA GLY A 14 -34.96 2.05 -40.98
C GLY A 14 -35.08 2.85 -39.68
N ALA A 15 -35.04 2.12 -38.57
CA ALA A 15 -35.31 2.56 -37.21
C ALA A 15 -34.44 3.72 -36.70
N ARG A 16 -35.03 4.58 -35.86
CA ARG A 16 -34.29 5.46 -34.95
C ARG A 16 -33.62 4.58 -33.90
N THR A 17 -32.30 4.47 -33.98
CA THR A 17 -31.47 4.06 -32.84
C THR A 17 -30.98 5.31 -32.13
N THR A 18 -31.28 5.38 -30.84
CA THR A 18 -30.78 6.38 -29.89
C THR A 18 -29.26 6.27 -29.81
N ASP A 19 -28.55 7.28 -30.28
CA ASP A 19 -27.12 7.44 -30.02
C ASP A 19 -26.93 7.65 -28.51
N ALA A 20 -26.42 6.62 -27.85
CA ALA A 20 -25.79 6.73 -26.55
C ALA A 20 -24.39 7.34 -26.75
N ASP A 21 -24.07 8.33 -25.93
CA ASP A 21 -22.80 9.04 -25.86
C ASP A 21 -21.57 8.14 -26.06
N VAL A 22 -20.95 8.21 -27.23
CA VAL A 22 -19.57 7.75 -27.43
C VAL A 22 -18.68 8.96 -27.19
N ALA A 23 -18.04 9.01 -26.02
CA ALA A 23 -17.01 9.99 -25.74
C ALA A 23 -15.87 9.85 -26.77
N PRO A 24 -15.34 10.96 -27.32
CA PRO A 24 -14.32 10.88 -28.37
C PRO A 24 -13.04 10.25 -27.83
N GLU A 25 -12.52 9.24 -28.54
CA GLU A 25 -11.20 8.68 -28.28
C GLU A 25 -10.14 9.76 -28.43
N ARG A 26 -9.50 10.14 -27.31
CA ARG A 26 -8.37 11.07 -27.34
C ARG A 26 -7.15 10.32 -27.89
N GLY A 27 -6.67 10.74 -29.05
CA GLY A 27 -5.43 10.23 -29.65
C GLY A 27 -4.23 10.42 -28.73
N GLY A 28 -3.79 9.35 -28.07
CA GLY A 28 -2.67 9.31 -27.14
C GLY A 28 -2.83 8.18 -26.12
N LYS A 29 -1.73 7.64 -25.57
CA LYS A 29 -1.81 6.64 -24.49
C LYS A 29 -2.46 7.30 -23.25
N PRO A 30 -3.45 6.65 -22.59
CA PRO A 30 -4.00 7.16 -21.33
C PRO A 30 -2.89 7.45 -20.33
N VAL A 31 -3.00 8.57 -19.61
CA VAL A 31 -1.99 8.99 -18.62
C VAL A 31 -2.54 8.76 -17.22
N ILE A 32 -1.76 8.10 -16.36
CA ILE A 32 -2.06 7.89 -14.95
C ILE A 32 -1.18 8.83 -14.14
N GLY A 33 -1.79 9.82 -13.49
CA GLY A 33 -1.08 10.69 -12.54
C GLY A 33 -0.90 9.97 -11.21
N VAL A 34 0.30 9.99 -10.64
CA VAL A 34 0.60 9.37 -9.35
C VAL A 34 1.17 10.42 -8.41
N SER A 35 0.49 10.66 -7.29
CA SER A 35 0.95 11.52 -6.21
C SER A 35 1.41 10.64 -5.03
N ALA A 36 2.72 10.53 -4.85
CA ALA A 36 3.33 9.75 -3.76
C ALA A 36 3.75 10.69 -2.60
N ILE A 37 3.83 10.16 -1.38
CA ILE A 37 4.29 10.97 -0.22
C ILE A 37 5.76 11.36 -0.35
N ASP A 38 6.58 10.44 -0.87
CA ASP A 38 7.97 10.62 -1.26
C ASP A 38 8.30 9.73 -2.46
N LEU A 39 9.47 9.91 -3.07
CA LEU A 39 9.97 9.08 -4.18
C LEU A 39 11.43 8.65 -3.97
N THR A 40 11.94 8.78 -2.75
CA THR A 40 13.37 8.62 -2.44
C THR A 40 13.65 7.42 -1.57
N SER A 41 12.69 6.95 -0.77
CA SER A 41 12.89 5.73 0.02
C SER A 41 12.92 4.50 -0.88
N SER A 42 13.61 3.44 -0.45
CA SER A 42 13.74 2.20 -1.23
C SER A 42 12.38 1.58 -1.58
N PHE A 43 11.39 1.72 -0.69
CA PHE A 43 10.02 1.28 -0.93
C PHE A 43 9.39 1.99 -2.13
N PHE A 44 9.48 3.34 -2.20
CA PHE A 44 8.89 4.10 -3.29
C PHE A 44 9.66 3.95 -4.61
N VAL A 45 10.98 3.71 -4.56
CA VAL A 45 11.75 3.36 -5.76
C VAL A 45 11.24 2.05 -6.36
N GLY A 46 11.14 0.98 -5.56
CA GLY A 46 10.62 -0.31 -6.03
C GLY A 46 9.15 -0.23 -6.48
N MET A 47 8.34 0.60 -5.81
CA MET A 47 6.97 0.88 -6.20
C MET A 47 6.90 1.54 -7.59
N ARG A 48 7.73 2.56 -7.84
CA ARG A 48 7.77 3.27 -9.12
C ARG A 48 8.18 2.34 -10.26
N GLU A 49 9.25 1.58 -10.07
CA GLU A 49 9.77 0.65 -11.08
C GLU A 49 8.72 -0.39 -11.50
N ALA A 50 8.02 -0.99 -10.53
CA ALA A 50 6.98 -1.97 -10.80
C ALA A 50 5.71 -1.33 -11.37
N GLY A 51 5.37 -0.11 -10.93
CA GLY A 51 4.27 0.67 -11.50
C GLY A 51 4.51 1.06 -12.95
N ASP A 52 5.73 1.48 -13.31
CA ASP A 52 6.09 1.77 -14.70
C ASP A 52 6.09 0.50 -15.56
N LYS A 53 6.40 -0.66 -14.97
CA LYS A 53 6.22 -1.95 -15.63
C LYS A 53 4.73 -2.25 -15.88
N ALA A 54 3.85 -2.01 -14.92
CA ALA A 54 2.41 -2.13 -15.15
C ALA A 54 1.94 -1.16 -16.23
N ALA A 55 2.43 0.09 -16.24
CA ALA A 55 2.06 1.07 -17.26
C ALA A 55 2.34 0.54 -18.68
N ARG A 56 3.52 -0.05 -18.90
CA ARG A 56 3.87 -0.74 -20.16
C ARG A 56 2.92 -1.91 -20.47
N ASP A 57 2.72 -2.80 -19.50
CA ASP A 57 1.87 -3.99 -19.68
C ASP A 57 0.41 -3.63 -20.00
N TYR A 58 -0.09 -2.49 -19.49
CA TYR A 58 -1.44 -1.99 -19.72
C TYR A 58 -1.56 -0.97 -20.86
N GLY A 59 -0.46 -0.60 -21.52
CA GLY A 59 -0.49 0.38 -22.61
C GLY A 59 -0.91 1.79 -22.16
N VAL A 60 -0.54 2.18 -20.94
CA VAL A 60 -0.73 3.53 -20.39
C VAL A 60 0.62 4.20 -20.09
N SER A 61 0.63 5.49 -19.80
CA SER A 61 1.80 6.22 -19.30
C SER A 61 1.59 6.62 -17.85
N THR A 62 2.66 6.77 -17.07
CA THR A 62 2.64 7.22 -15.67
C THR A 62 3.37 8.56 -15.53
N VAL A 63 2.85 9.43 -14.67
CA VAL A 63 3.53 10.66 -14.24
C VAL A 63 3.57 10.66 -12.72
N TRP A 64 4.75 10.45 -12.15
CA TRP A 64 4.96 10.42 -10.71
C TRP A 64 5.36 11.79 -10.19
N GLN A 65 4.72 12.24 -9.11
CA GLN A 65 5.00 13.49 -8.41
C GLN A 65 5.11 13.21 -6.92
N SER A 66 6.21 13.68 -6.32
CA SER A 66 6.44 13.60 -4.87
C SER A 66 5.76 14.76 -4.16
N ALA A 67 5.08 14.48 -3.06
CA ALA A 67 4.54 15.49 -2.17
C ALA A 67 5.61 16.09 -1.24
N GLU A 68 6.80 15.45 -1.13
CA GLU A 68 7.87 15.86 -0.21
C GLU A 68 7.37 16.02 1.23
N GLY A 69 6.43 15.17 1.65
CA GLY A 69 5.79 15.25 2.97
C GLY A 69 4.79 16.40 3.18
N SER A 70 4.50 17.24 2.17
CA SER A 70 3.55 18.36 2.28
C SER A 70 2.17 18.00 1.73
N VAL A 71 1.16 18.14 2.60
CA VAL A 71 -0.25 17.98 2.23
C VAL A 71 -0.66 19.01 1.18
N GLU A 72 -0.17 20.25 1.29
CA GLU A 72 -0.45 21.34 0.35
C GLU A 72 0.09 21.02 -1.05
N ARG A 73 1.31 20.47 -1.13
CA ARG A 73 1.89 20.00 -2.40
C ARG A 73 1.12 18.81 -2.97
N GLN A 74 0.63 17.91 -2.12
CA GLN A 74 -0.20 16.79 -2.58
C GLN A 74 -1.54 17.30 -3.15
N VAL A 75 -2.16 18.28 -2.50
CA VAL A 75 -3.39 18.94 -3.01
C VAL A 75 -3.14 19.63 -4.35
N SER A 76 -2.05 20.40 -4.48
CA SER A 76 -1.72 21.07 -5.75
C SER A 76 -1.38 20.08 -6.86
N THR A 77 -0.72 18.97 -6.53
CA THR A 77 -0.45 17.86 -7.47
C THR A 77 -1.74 17.25 -8.02
N ILE A 78 -2.72 16.95 -7.15
CA ILE A 78 -4.03 16.43 -7.57
C ILE A 78 -4.73 17.44 -8.49
N GLN A 79 -4.73 18.73 -8.13
CA GLN A 79 -5.32 19.79 -8.96
C GLN A 79 -4.64 19.89 -10.33
N ASN A 80 -3.32 19.77 -10.39
CA ASN A 80 -2.56 19.79 -11.64
C ASN A 80 -2.92 18.60 -12.54
N PHE A 81 -3.08 17.39 -11.98
CA PHE A 81 -3.55 16.24 -12.74
C PHE A 81 -4.98 16.41 -13.27
N VAL A 82 -5.86 17.05 -12.49
CA VAL A 82 -7.21 17.42 -12.97
C VAL A 82 -7.13 18.38 -14.15
N ASN A 83 -6.31 19.43 -14.05
CA ASN A 83 -6.12 20.41 -15.11
C ASN A 83 -5.53 19.79 -16.39
N GLN A 84 -4.59 18.85 -16.23
CA GLN A 84 -4.01 18.07 -17.32
C GLN A 84 -4.98 17.03 -17.91
N ARG A 85 -6.13 16.81 -17.26
CA ARG A 85 -7.15 15.83 -17.67
C ARG A 85 -6.57 14.43 -17.85
N VAL A 86 -5.75 14.00 -16.88
CA VAL A 86 -5.23 12.63 -16.84
C VAL A 86 -6.38 11.62 -16.79
N SER A 87 -6.11 10.38 -17.18
CA SER A 87 -7.11 9.33 -17.31
C SER A 87 -7.46 8.65 -15.99
N ALA A 88 -6.57 8.71 -14.99
CA ALA A 88 -6.84 8.39 -13.59
C ALA A 88 -5.78 9.04 -12.68
N ILE A 89 -6.10 9.18 -11.39
CA ILE A 89 -5.17 9.69 -10.38
C ILE A 89 -4.99 8.64 -9.28
N LEU A 90 -3.75 8.28 -8.99
CA LEU A 90 -3.37 7.44 -7.86
C LEU A 90 -2.73 8.32 -6.78
N ILE A 91 -3.10 8.11 -5.53
CA ILE A 91 -2.68 8.95 -4.41
C ILE A 91 -2.20 8.03 -3.30
N ASP A 92 -0.95 8.19 -2.85
CA ASP A 92 -0.52 7.70 -1.54
C ASP A 92 -0.76 8.84 -0.53
N PRO A 93 -1.82 8.80 0.28
CA PRO A 93 -2.27 9.95 1.02
C PRO A 93 -1.43 10.19 2.28
N LEU A 94 -0.97 11.43 2.47
CA LEU A 94 -0.32 11.87 3.71
C LEU A 94 -1.28 11.87 4.90
N ASP A 95 -2.50 12.34 4.69
CA ASP A 95 -3.53 12.50 5.73
C ASP A 95 -4.90 11.99 5.25
N LYS A 96 -5.65 11.35 6.17
CA LYS A 96 -6.93 10.69 5.86
C LYS A 96 -8.12 11.64 5.66
N ASN A 97 -7.96 12.92 6.00
CA ASN A 97 -9.02 13.93 5.96
C ASN A 97 -8.71 15.10 5.03
N ALA A 98 -7.49 15.62 5.06
CA ALA A 98 -7.11 16.88 4.41
C ALA A 98 -7.21 16.81 2.87
N LEU A 99 -7.09 15.62 2.29
CA LEU A 99 -7.14 15.40 0.84
C LEU A 99 -8.57 15.24 0.30
N ARG A 100 -9.58 15.05 1.18
CA ARG A 100 -10.97 14.77 0.78
C ARG A 100 -11.53 15.80 -0.21
N PRO A 101 -11.34 17.13 -0.04
CA PRO A 101 -11.85 18.11 -0.99
C PRO A 101 -11.17 18.02 -2.37
N ALA A 102 -9.87 17.76 -2.41
CA ALA A 102 -9.10 17.63 -3.65
C ALA A 102 -9.51 16.36 -4.41
N ILE A 103 -9.64 15.24 -3.71
CA ILE A 103 -10.13 13.97 -4.29
C ILE A 103 -11.54 14.15 -4.85
N SER A 104 -12.45 14.74 -4.08
CA SER A 104 -13.84 14.92 -4.52
C SER A 104 -13.94 15.87 -5.73
N ARG A 105 -13.04 16.86 -5.84
CA ARG A 105 -12.96 17.70 -7.05
C ARG A 105 -12.52 16.90 -8.27
N ALA A 106 -11.53 16.02 -8.11
CA ALA A 106 -11.05 15.17 -9.20
C ALA A 106 -12.12 14.17 -9.67
N THR A 107 -12.83 13.52 -8.75
CA THR A 107 -13.90 12.59 -9.10
C THR A 107 -15.09 13.28 -9.76
N ARG A 108 -15.50 14.47 -9.30
CA ARG A 108 -16.52 15.29 -10.00
C ARG A 108 -16.09 15.79 -11.38
N ALA A 109 -14.78 15.85 -11.67
CA ALA A 109 -14.27 16.11 -13.01
C ALA A 109 -14.30 14.87 -13.93
N GLY A 110 -14.84 13.74 -13.44
CA GLY A 110 -14.94 12.49 -14.19
C GLY A 110 -13.64 11.68 -14.21
N ILE A 111 -12.65 12.04 -13.40
CA ILE A 111 -11.37 11.33 -13.32
C ILE A 111 -11.44 10.30 -12.19
N PRO A 112 -11.27 9.00 -12.46
CA PRO A 112 -11.17 7.99 -11.42
C PRO A 112 -10.00 8.27 -10.48
N VAL A 113 -10.25 8.20 -9.17
CA VAL A 113 -9.22 8.38 -8.14
C VAL A 113 -9.08 7.09 -7.33
N VAL A 114 -7.83 6.70 -7.04
CA VAL A 114 -7.50 5.55 -6.19
C VAL A 114 -6.54 5.98 -5.10
N THR A 115 -6.87 5.73 -3.84
CA THR A 115 -5.90 5.82 -2.74
C THR A 115 -5.13 4.50 -2.60
N MET A 116 -3.80 4.58 -2.57
CA MET A 116 -2.89 3.44 -2.65
C MET A 116 -2.53 2.93 -1.27
N GLY A 117 -2.89 1.68 -0.95
CA GLY A 117 -2.53 1.02 0.31
C GLY A 117 -3.06 1.71 1.57
N ASN A 118 -3.99 2.67 1.41
CA ASN A 118 -4.41 3.60 2.45
C ASN A 118 -5.83 4.12 2.13
N LYS A 119 -6.50 4.72 3.12
CA LYS A 119 -7.91 5.15 3.00
C LYS A 119 -8.12 6.64 3.20
N VAL A 120 -8.84 7.25 2.26
CA VAL A 120 -9.46 8.57 2.39
C VAL A 120 -10.94 8.43 2.04
N GLU A 121 -11.82 8.76 2.98
CA GLU A 121 -13.28 8.71 2.78
C GLU A 121 -13.75 9.93 1.97
N ALA A 122 -13.69 9.82 0.64
CA ALA A 122 -14.06 10.87 -0.29
C ALA A 122 -15.08 10.40 -1.34
N GLU A 123 -15.76 11.36 -1.97
CA GLU A 123 -16.81 11.10 -2.96
C GLU A 123 -16.26 10.28 -4.13
N ALA A 124 -16.89 9.13 -4.41
CA ALA A 124 -16.56 8.22 -5.52
C ALA A 124 -15.08 7.78 -5.59
N ASN A 125 -14.35 7.84 -4.47
CA ASN A 125 -12.98 7.35 -4.38
C ASN A 125 -12.92 5.81 -4.37
N HIS A 126 -11.91 5.25 -5.03
CA HIS A 126 -11.50 3.87 -4.83
C HIS A 126 -10.32 3.81 -3.87
N SER A 127 -10.13 2.68 -3.20
CA SER A 127 -9.00 2.43 -2.30
C SER A 127 -8.49 1.02 -2.51
N THR A 128 -7.18 0.87 -2.66
CA THR A 128 -6.52 -0.41 -2.45
C THR A 128 -6.11 -0.48 -0.99
N LEU A 129 -6.49 -1.56 -0.30
CA LEU A 129 -6.35 -1.68 1.15
C LEU A 129 -5.69 -3.00 1.50
N TYR A 130 -4.94 -3.01 2.60
CA TYR A 130 -4.50 -4.23 3.25
C TYR A 130 -5.30 -4.43 4.54
N ARG A 131 -5.17 -5.62 5.15
CA ARG A 131 -5.77 -5.91 6.46
C ARG A 131 -4.86 -5.40 7.58
N ASP A 132 -4.53 -4.12 7.55
CA ASP A 132 -3.48 -3.53 8.40
C ASP A 132 -3.70 -3.77 9.90
N ALA A 133 -4.94 -3.73 10.37
CA ALA A 133 -5.26 -4.03 11.76
C ALA A 133 -4.99 -5.50 12.13
N GLU A 134 -5.41 -6.44 11.27
CA GLU A 134 -5.17 -7.87 11.49
C GLU A 134 -3.68 -8.21 11.37
N ASN A 135 -3.01 -7.61 10.37
CA ASN A 135 -1.59 -7.78 10.14
C ASN A 135 -0.78 -7.31 11.34
N MET A 136 -1.02 -6.11 11.85
CA MET A 136 -0.28 -5.59 13.01
C MET A 136 -0.68 -6.22 14.34
N ALA A 137 -1.91 -6.73 14.46
CA ALA A 137 -2.25 -7.59 15.60
C ALA A 137 -1.40 -8.87 15.59
N MET A 138 -1.15 -9.48 14.42
CA MET A 138 -0.24 -10.62 14.33
C MET A 138 1.21 -10.25 14.66
N VAL A 139 1.69 -9.08 14.21
CA VAL A 139 3.02 -8.56 14.60
C VAL A 139 3.13 -8.42 16.12
N ALA A 140 2.12 -7.84 16.78
CA ALA A 140 2.06 -7.75 18.23
C ALA A 140 2.07 -9.12 18.92
N ARG A 141 1.28 -10.09 18.41
CA ARG A 141 1.26 -11.46 18.94
C ARG A 141 2.62 -12.14 18.82
N ALA A 142 3.25 -12.03 17.65
CA ALA A 142 4.58 -12.60 17.43
C ALA A 142 5.61 -11.98 18.37
N THR A 143 5.58 -10.67 18.58
CA THR A 143 6.43 -9.98 19.56
C THR A 143 6.14 -10.47 20.98
N GLY A 144 4.88 -10.52 21.42
CA GLY A 144 4.52 -10.98 22.76
C GLY A 144 4.90 -12.44 23.02
N ALA A 145 4.66 -13.32 22.06
CA ALA A 145 5.06 -14.72 22.12
C ALA A 145 6.58 -14.90 22.10
N GLN A 146 7.32 -14.11 21.31
CA GLN A 146 8.78 -14.12 21.29
C GLN A 146 9.38 -13.76 22.66
N LEU A 147 8.71 -12.89 23.41
CA LEU A 147 9.07 -12.45 24.75
C LEU A 147 8.52 -13.37 25.86
N GLY A 148 7.82 -14.45 25.52
CA GLY A 148 7.17 -15.31 26.51
C GLY A 148 6.16 -14.57 27.40
N GLY A 149 5.60 -13.46 26.90
CA GLY A 149 4.62 -12.64 27.61
C GLY A 149 5.18 -11.62 28.61
N LYS A 150 6.50 -11.42 28.68
CA LYS A 150 7.12 -10.37 29.53
C LYS A 150 8.32 -9.72 28.85
N GLY A 151 8.43 -8.40 28.93
CA GLY A 151 9.54 -7.64 28.35
C GLY A 151 9.15 -6.23 27.99
N GLU A 152 10.06 -5.50 27.35
CA GLU A 152 9.87 -4.12 26.93
C GLU A 152 9.94 -3.99 25.42
N VAL A 153 8.97 -3.26 24.88
CA VAL A 153 8.82 -3.03 23.45
C VAL A 153 8.68 -1.54 23.20
N ALA A 154 9.31 -1.06 22.14
CA ALA A 154 9.08 0.27 21.60
C ALA A 154 8.48 0.17 20.19
N LEU A 155 7.71 1.17 19.76
CA LEU A 155 7.03 1.18 18.47
C LEU A 155 7.39 2.44 17.67
N LEU A 156 7.93 2.24 16.47
CA LEU A 156 8.11 3.29 15.46
C LEU A 156 6.87 3.35 14.57
N THR A 157 6.26 4.54 14.50
CA THR A 157 5.02 4.81 13.76
C THR A 157 5.26 5.83 12.65
N GLY A 158 4.29 6.01 11.76
CA GLY A 158 4.34 6.97 10.66
C GLY A 158 3.89 8.36 11.13
N ALA A 159 3.36 9.15 10.19
CA ALA A 159 2.78 10.44 10.52
C ALA A 159 1.44 10.27 11.25
N ARG A 160 1.20 11.07 12.30
CA ARG A 160 -0.11 11.12 12.96
C ARG A 160 -1.18 11.63 12.00
N GLY A 161 -2.37 11.01 12.01
CA GLY A 161 -3.46 11.37 11.11
C GLY A 161 -3.42 10.61 9.77
N ASN A 162 -2.30 9.93 9.47
CA ASN A 162 -2.23 8.96 8.40
C ASN A 162 -3.03 7.70 8.78
N TYR A 163 -3.98 7.27 7.94
CA TYR A 163 -4.88 6.17 8.27
C TYR A 163 -4.13 4.85 8.51
N VAL A 164 -3.12 4.51 7.71
CA VAL A 164 -2.33 3.29 7.90
C VAL A 164 -1.54 3.36 9.20
N SER A 165 -0.85 4.47 9.46
CA SER A 165 -0.09 4.65 10.70
C SER A 165 -0.97 4.48 11.94
N ASP A 166 -2.07 5.23 11.99
CA ASP A 166 -3.00 5.20 13.13
C ASP A 166 -3.60 3.80 13.32
N THR A 167 -3.95 3.11 12.22
CA THR A 167 -4.55 1.76 12.25
C THR A 167 -3.54 0.72 12.77
N ARG A 168 -2.32 0.74 12.23
CA ARG A 168 -1.23 -0.17 12.59
C ARG A 168 -0.82 0.03 14.05
N GLU A 169 -0.65 1.28 14.48
CA GLU A 169 -0.32 1.65 15.86
C GLU A 169 -1.37 1.18 16.85
N LYS A 170 -2.65 1.48 16.58
CA LYS A 170 -3.76 1.07 17.45
C LYS A 170 -3.83 -0.45 17.57
N ALA A 171 -3.76 -1.17 16.45
CA ALA A 171 -3.84 -2.63 16.44
C ALA A 171 -2.69 -3.28 17.24
N PHE A 172 -1.47 -2.76 17.10
CA PHE A 172 -0.32 -3.27 17.83
C PHE A 172 -0.48 -3.05 19.35
N ARG A 173 -0.77 -1.80 19.76
CA ARG A 173 -0.94 -1.43 21.17
C ARG A 173 -2.07 -2.21 21.83
N ASP A 174 -3.25 -2.23 21.22
CA ASP A 174 -4.44 -2.86 21.80
C ASP A 174 -4.25 -4.38 21.92
N THR A 175 -3.52 -4.99 20.98
CA THR A 175 -3.25 -6.43 21.02
C THR A 175 -2.26 -6.78 22.11
N LEU A 176 -1.17 -6.02 22.28
CA LEU A 176 -0.27 -6.22 23.42
C LEU A 176 -0.99 -6.03 24.76
N ALA A 177 -1.73 -4.94 24.93
CA ALA A 177 -2.43 -4.64 26.18
C ALA A 177 -3.45 -5.72 26.55
N ARG A 178 -4.17 -6.27 25.55
CA ARG A 178 -5.21 -7.28 25.76
C ARG A 178 -4.65 -8.69 25.95
N GLU A 179 -3.65 -9.09 25.17
CA GLU A 179 -3.23 -10.49 25.06
C GLU A 179 -1.88 -10.76 25.77
N TYR A 180 -1.05 -9.73 25.99
CA TYR A 180 0.28 -9.84 26.61
C TYR A 180 0.51 -8.70 27.63
N PRO A 181 -0.29 -8.57 28.70
CA PRO A 181 -0.21 -7.44 29.64
C PRO A 181 1.12 -7.34 30.41
N GLY A 182 1.94 -8.41 30.42
CA GLY A 182 3.30 -8.39 30.96
C GLY A 182 4.36 -7.80 30.02
N VAL A 183 4.01 -7.58 28.74
CA VAL A 183 4.85 -6.90 27.76
C VAL A 183 4.52 -5.41 27.78
N ARG A 184 5.49 -4.58 28.18
CA ARG A 184 5.30 -3.14 28.33
C ARG A 184 5.68 -2.45 27.03
N LEU A 185 4.73 -1.71 26.46
CA LEU A 185 5.02 -0.76 25.39
C LEU A 185 5.60 0.51 26.02
N VAL A 186 6.93 0.60 26.14
CA VAL A 186 7.63 1.64 26.89
C VAL A 186 7.71 2.97 26.13
N SER A 187 7.71 2.92 24.80
CA SER A 187 7.75 4.13 23.97
C SER A 187 7.04 3.93 22.63
N VAL A 188 6.36 4.98 22.15
CA VAL A 188 5.78 5.04 20.81
C VAL A 188 6.17 6.38 20.19
N GLN A 189 6.87 6.34 19.07
CA GLN A 189 7.42 7.55 18.44
C GLN A 189 7.02 7.63 16.96
N PRO A 190 6.42 8.75 16.53
CA PRO A 190 6.15 9.01 15.13
C PRO A 190 7.43 9.41 14.41
N THR A 191 7.65 8.86 13.21
CA THR A 191 8.80 9.16 12.36
C THR A 191 8.39 9.79 11.04
N ALA A 192 7.09 9.96 10.79
CA ALA A 192 6.57 10.35 9.48
C ALA A 192 7.04 9.42 8.33
N PHE A 193 7.26 8.14 8.64
CA PHE A 193 7.86 7.14 7.72
C PHE A 193 9.31 7.44 7.31
N ASP A 194 9.98 8.40 7.96
CA ASP A 194 11.36 8.79 7.67
C ASP A 194 12.37 7.91 8.41
N ALA A 195 13.28 7.30 7.65
CA ALA A 195 14.30 6.41 8.17
C ALA A 195 15.32 7.12 9.09
N ARG A 196 15.60 8.41 8.86
CA ARG A 196 16.54 9.18 9.71
C ARG A 196 15.91 9.48 11.06
N GLN A 197 14.62 9.81 11.11
CA GLN A 197 13.87 9.96 12.36
C GLN A 197 13.82 8.63 13.14
N ALA A 198 13.67 7.49 12.46
CA ALA A 198 13.82 6.18 13.09
C ALA A 198 15.21 5.96 13.71
N SER A 199 16.29 6.31 12.99
CA SER A 199 17.65 6.23 13.54
C SER A 199 17.80 7.11 14.79
N ASN A 200 17.42 8.38 14.71
CA ASN A 200 17.55 9.34 15.83
C ASN A 200 16.76 8.88 17.06
N THR A 201 15.56 8.36 16.82
CA THR A 201 14.71 7.77 17.88
C THR A 201 15.39 6.56 18.50
N THR A 202 15.96 5.67 17.67
CA THR A 202 16.66 4.47 18.15
C THR A 202 17.87 4.83 18.99
N VAL A 203 18.69 5.80 18.55
CA VAL A 203 19.82 6.34 19.35
C VAL A 203 19.33 6.79 20.73
N THR A 204 18.21 7.51 20.78
CA THR A 204 17.62 8.01 22.03
C THR A 204 17.17 6.86 22.92
N TRP A 205 16.54 5.82 22.35
CA TRP A 205 16.12 4.65 23.13
C TRP A 205 17.27 3.83 23.69
N MET A 206 18.43 3.80 23.03
CA MET A 206 19.59 3.07 23.58
C MET A 206 20.07 3.64 24.92
N THR A 207 19.76 4.89 25.23
CA THR A 207 20.09 5.52 26.53
C THR A 207 18.88 5.62 27.46
N THR A 208 17.69 5.89 26.93
CA THR A 208 16.47 6.12 27.72
C THR A 208 15.74 4.84 28.10
N GLU A 209 15.90 3.76 27.32
CA GLU A 209 15.19 2.48 27.50
C GLU A 209 16.21 1.32 27.59
N PRO A 210 17.03 1.23 28.65
CA PRO A 210 18.08 0.21 28.77
C PRO A 210 17.56 -1.24 28.82
N GLY A 211 16.28 -1.42 29.15
CA GLY A 211 15.58 -2.71 29.19
C GLY A 211 14.88 -3.11 27.89
N LEU A 212 15.00 -2.30 26.82
CA LEU A 212 14.30 -2.54 25.56
C LEU A 212 14.71 -3.86 24.91
N ASP A 213 13.75 -4.76 24.68
CA ASP A 213 13.97 -6.08 24.08
C ASP A 213 13.67 -6.09 22.57
N VAL A 214 12.64 -5.35 22.15
CA VAL A 214 12.16 -5.35 20.76
C VAL A 214 11.77 -3.94 20.30
N ILE A 215 12.19 -3.56 19.09
CA ILE A 215 11.61 -2.44 18.36
C ILE A 215 10.63 -2.97 17.33
N ALA A 216 9.34 -2.71 17.53
CA ALA A 216 8.34 -2.91 16.48
C ALA A 216 8.30 -1.69 15.55
N CYS A 217 8.01 -1.91 14.28
CA CYS A 217 7.89 -0.83 13.31
C CYS A 217 6.66 -1.07 12.44
N ILE A 218 5.92 0.00 12.17
CA ILE A 218 4.76 -0.12 11.28
C ILE A 218 5.14 -0.28 9.80
N SER A 219 6.41 -0.09 9.44
CA SER A 219 6.92 -0.24 8.07
C SER A 219 8.37 -0.73 8.05
N GLY A 220 8.76 -1.33 6.93
CA GLY A 220 10.04 -1.98 6.74
C GLY A 220 11.26 -1.05 6.78
N PRO A 221 11.24 0.13 6.14
CA PRO A 221 12.40 1.04 6.14
C PRO A 221 12.72 1.55 7.54
N LEU A 222 11.69 1.70 8.40
CA LEU A 222 11.87 2.05 9.80
C LEU A 222 12.56 0.91 10.57
N CYS A 223 12.18 -0.35 10.30
CA CYS A 223 12.80 -1.52 10.90
C CYS A 223 14.23 -1.74 10.45
N LEU A 224 14.54 -1.56 9.16
CA LEU A 224 15.91 -1.60 8.66
C LEU A 224 16.77 -0.54 9.35
N SER A 225 16.28 0.69 9.40
CA SER A 225 16.99 1.81 10.02
C SER A 225 17.22 1.59 11.52
N ALA A 226 16.18 1.19 12.27
CA ALA A 226 16.28 0.90 13.68
C ALA A 226 17.26 -0.25 13.96
N LYS A 227 17.17 -1.33 13.18
CA LYS A 227 18.04 -2.49 13.37
C LYS A 227 19.51 -2.17 13.09
N ALA A 228 19.78 -1.46 12.00
CA ALA A 228 21.13 -1.03 11.65
C ALA A 228 21.71 -0.10 12.74
N THR A 229 20.90 0.85 13.22
CA THR A 229 21.30 1.81 14.26
C THR A 229 21.57 1.13 15.60
N ALA A 230 20.69 0.24 16.06
CA ALA A 230 20.92 -0.51 17.30
C ALA A 230 22.19 -1.37 17.20
N SER A 231 22.43 -2.00 16.05
CA SER A 231 23.61 -2.84 15.83
C SER A 231 24.91 -2.02 15.86
N SER A 232 24.93 -0.83 15.25
CA SER A 232 26.10 0.06 15.28
C SER A 232 26.41 0.63 16.66
N LEU A 233 25.40 0.71 17.53
CA LEU A 233 25.52 1.13 18.93
C LEU A 233 25.82 -0.05 19.88
N GLY A 234 26.24 -1.21 19.36
CA GLY A 234 26.64 -2.36 20.16
C GLY A 234 25.47 -3.17 20.74
N LYS A 235 24.27 -3.05 20.15
CA LYS A 235 23.08 -3.86 20.50
C LYS A 235 22.63 -4.75 19.33
N PRO A 236 23.50 -5.63 18.79
CA PRO A 236 23.15 -6.50 17.66
C PRO A 236 22.11 -7.56 18.02
N ASP A 237 21.86 -7.82 19.30
CA ASP A 237 20.86 -8.80 19.75
C ASP A 237 19.44 -8.22 19.86
N LEU A 238 19.31 -6.87 19.81
CA LEU A 238 18.00 -6.22 19.82
C LEU A 238 17.19 -6.67 18.61
N LYS A 239 15.99 -7.17 18.85
CA LYS A 239 15.14 -7.70 17.80
C LYS A 239 14.21 -6.64 17.22
N VAL A 240 13.77 -6.86 16.00
CA VAL A 240 12.74 -6.07 15.34
C VAL A 240 11.55 -6.92 14.91
N ALA A 241 10.38 -6.30 14.74
CA ALA A 241 9.20 -6.93 14.17
C ALA A 241 8.47 -5.89 13.32
N GLY A 242 8.09 -6.25 12.10
CA GLY A 242 7.73 -5.24 11.11
C GLY A 242 6.64 -5.65 10.14
N HIS A 243 6.51 -4.81 9.13
CA HIS A 243 5.52 -4.88 8.06
C HIS A 243 6.17 -4.33 6.78
N ASP A 244 5.60 -4.65 5.63
CA ASP A 244 5.89 -4.17 4.26
C ASP A 244 6.71 -5.11 3.37
N GLY A 245 7.47 -6.07 3.91
CA GLY A 245 7.99 -7.17 3.10
C GLY A 245 9.10 -6.81 2.12
N GLU A 246 9.87 -5.76 2.39
CA GLU A 246 11.04 -5.43 1.57
C GLU A 246 12.05 -6.57 1.55
N LEU A 247 12.66 -6.79 0.39
CA LEU A 247 13.68 -7.83 0.24
C LEU A 247 14.87 -7.61 1.17
N ASP A 248 15.20 -6.35 1.46
CA ASP A 248 16.30 -5.96 2.35
C ASP A 248 16.07 -6.43 3.82
N LEU A 249 14.85 -6.77 4.21
CA LEU A 249 14.52 -7.32 5.53
C LEU A 249 14.81 -8.83 5.62
N GLN A 250 14.95 -9.54 4.49
CA GLN A 250 15.13 -11.00 4.49
C GLN A 250 16.35 -11.46 5.28
N PRO A 251 17.54 -10.84 5.18
CA PRO A 251 18.68 -11.22 6.00
C PRO A 251 18.40 -11.12 7.52
N LEU A 252 17.54 -10.18 7.93
CA LEU A 252 17.15 -10.04 9.35
C LEU A 252 16.20 -11.15 9.78
N LEU A 253 15.32 -11.62 8.90
CA LEU A 253 14.46 -12.78 9.16
C LEU A 253 15.30 -14.07 9.24
N GLU A 254 16.24 -14.25 8.31
CA GLU A 254 17.13 -15.41 8.22
C GLU A 254 18.03 -15.54 9.45
N ASN A 255 18.66 -14.45 9.89
CA ASN A 255 19.45 -14.42 11.11
C ASN A 255 18.60 -14.31 12.40
N GLN A 256 17.27 -14.31 12.28
CA GLN A 256 16.30 -14.27 13.38
C GLN A 256 16.33 -13.01 14.26
N SER A 257 16.99 -11.94 13.80
CA SER A 257 16.94 -10.62 14.44
C SER A 257 15.65 -9.88 14.11
N MET A 258 14.94 -10.28 13.04
CA MET A 258 13.55 -9.94 12.81
C MET A 258 12.65 -11.12 13.15
N ILE A 259 11.62 -10.88 13.97
CA ILE A 259 10.71 -11.92 14.48
C ILE A 259 9.71 -12.34 13.39
N ILE A 260 9.12 -11.34 12.77
CA ILE A 260 8.08 -11.48 11.74
C ILE A 260 8.10 -10.23 10.87
N ASP A 261 7.75 -10.41 9.61
CA ASP A 261 7.40 -9.35 8.68
C ASP A 261 6.04 -9.64 8.02
N VAL A 262 5.47 -8.64 7.34
CA VAL A 262 4.23 -8.77 6.58
C VAL A 262 4.46 -8.33 5.15
N LEU A 263 4.48 -9.29 4.22
CA LEU A 263 4.64 -9.04 2.80
C LEU A 263 3.41 -8.38 2.20
N THR A 264 3.48 -7.06 2.05
CA THR A 264 2.73 -6.30 1.04
C THR A 264 3.61 -6.17 -0.20
N GLY A 265 4.82 -5.65 -0.05
CA GLY A 265 5.92 -5.59 -1.02
C GLY A 265 5.84 -4.39 -1.97
N PRO A 266 6.92 -3.59 -2.12
CA PRO A 266 6.88 -2.39 -2.97
C PRO A 266 6.54 -2.70 -4.43
N GLY A 267 7.06 -3.80 -4.97
CA GLY A 267 6.76 -4.23 -6.34
C GLY A 267 5.29 -4.60 -6.56
N ARG A 268 4.67 -5.27 -5.57
CA ARG A 268 3.24 -5.64 -5.59
C ARG A 268 2.39 -4.37 -5.49
N VAL A 269 2.64 -3.52 -4.50
CA VAL A 269 1.93 -2.26 -4.30
C VAL A 269 2.00 -1.39 -5.57
N GLY A 270 3.18 -1.22 -6.15
CA GLY A 270 3.39 -0.40 -7.33
C GLY A 270 2.68 -0.92 -8.58
N TYR A 271 2.90 -2.20 -8.90
CA TYR A 271 2.28 -2.81 -10.07
C TYR A 271 0.75 -2.82 -9.95
N TRP A 272 0.22 -3.22 -8.79
CA TRP A 272 -1.23 -3.41 -8.62
C TRP A 272 -1.98 -2.10 -8.65
N ASN A 273 -1.48 -1.05 -8.01
CA ASN A 273 -2.14 0.25 -8.03
C ASN A 273 -2.19 0.85 -9.44
N VAL A 274 -1.11 0.76 -10.22
CA VAL A 274 -1.13 1.18 -11.63
C VAL A 274 -2.05 0.30 -12.46
N ALA A 275 -2.11 -1.00 -12.21
CA ALA A 275 -3.05 -1.90 -12.89
C ALA A 275 -4.52 -1.57 -12.57
N VAL A 276 -4.85 -1.19 -11.32
CA VAL A 276 -6.18 -0.69 -10.92
C VAL A 276 -6.49 0.61 -11.66
N GLY A 277 -5.59 1.59 -11.60
CA GLY A 277 -5.75 2.89 -12.27
C GLY A 277 -5.95 2.75 -13.78
N ALA A 278 -5.14 1.91 -14.44
CA ALA A 278 -5.24 1.67 -15.87
C ALA A 278 -6.57 1.01 -16.29
N ARG A 279 -7.11 0.11 -15.46
CA ARG A 279 -8.42 -0.51 -15.72
C ARG A 279 -9.56 0.49 -15.55
N LEU A 280 -9.53 1.30 -14.48
CA LEU A 280 -10.51 2.36 -14.26
C LEU A 280 -10.48 3.40 -15.38
N ALA A 281 -9.28 3.81 -15.81
CA ALA A 281 -9.07 4.71 -16.95
C ALA A 281 -9.66 4.17 -18.27
N LYS A 282 -9.82 2.84 -18.38
CA LYS A 282 -10.43 2.14 -19.53
C LYS A 282 -11.90 1.77 -19.28
N GLY A 283 -12.53 2.32 -18.24
CA GLY A 283 -13.97 2.15 -17.97
C GLY A 283 -14.34 0.88 -17.19
N ALA A 284 -13.37 0.16 -16.61
CA ALA A 284 -13.68 -0.99 -15.78
C ALA A 284 -14.51 -0.57 -14.54
N LYS A 285 -15.52 -1.36 -14.19
CA LYS A 285 -16.27 -1.20 -12.94
C LYS A 285 -15.63 -2.05 -11.86
N LEU A 286 -15.01 -1.40 -10.87
CA LEU A 286 -14.38 -2.06 -9.73
C LEU A 286 -15.10 -1.67 -8.42
N PRO A 287 -15.00 -2.49 -7.37
CA PRO A 287 -15.43 -2.08 -6.03
C PRO A 287 -14.73 -0.81 -5.57
N ARG A 288 -15.33 -0.06 -4.65
CA ARG A 288 -14.66 1.09 -4.00
C ARG A 288 -13.45 0.63 -3.21
N ASP A 289 -13.63 -0.34 -2.32
CA ASP A 289 -12.56 -0.91 -1.52
C ASP A 289 -12.09 -2.24 -2.15
N LEU A 290 -10.83 -2.29 -2.59
CA LEU A 290 -10.16 -3.49 -3.09
C LEU A 290 -9.14 -3.98 -2.06
N TYR A 291 -9.37 -5.15 -1.49
CA TYR A 291 -8.46 -5.73 -0.50
C TYR A 291 -7.34 -6.51 -1.17
N MET A 292 -6.11 -6.08 -0.96
CA MET A 292 -4.92 -6.68 -1.53
C MET A 292 -4.37 -7.76 -0.59
N PRO A 293 -3.91 -8.91 -1.12
CA PRO A 293 -3.41 -9.99 -0.27
C PRO A 293 -2.05 -9.64 0.36
N SER A 294 -1.91 -9.97 1.65
CA SER A 294 -0.65 -9.92 2.39
C SER A 294 -0.25 -11.31 2.88
N HIS A 295 1.04 -11.51 3.19
CA HIS A 295 1.54 -12.76 3.76
C HIS A 295 2.41 -12.49 4.99
N PHE A 296 2.20 -13.25 6.06
CA PHE A 296 3.15 -13.25 7.17
C PHE A 296 4.43 -13.96 6.74
N VAL A 297 5.59 -13.36 7.04
CA VAL A 297 6.90 -13.89 6.69
C VAL A 297 7.69 -14.14 7.95
N THR A 298 8.17 -15.37 8.12
CA THR A 298 9.10 -15.75 9.19
C THR A 298 9.83 -17.03 8.80
N THR A 299 10.88 -17.40 9.53
CA THR A 299 11.59 -18.67 9.32
C THR A 299 10.92 -19.80 10.08
N ASP A 300 11.12 -21.04 9.62
CA ASP A 300 10.61 -22.23 10.33
C ASP A 300 11.15 -22.31 11.77
N ALA A 301 12.41 -21.92 11.97
CA ALA A 301 13.03 -21.87 13.29
C ALA A 301 12.34 -20.86 14.22
N THR A 302 12.02 -19.66 13.72
CA THR A 302 11.29 -18.65 14.49
C THR A 302 9.83 -19.08 14.70
N ALA A 303 9.13 -19.59 13.69
CA ALA A 303 7.77 -20.12 13.83
C ALA A 303 7.68 -21.25 14.87
N ALA A 304 8.62 -22.20 14.86
CA ALA A 304 8.70 -23.26 15.86
C ALA A 304 8.90 -22.72 17.28
N ARG A 305 9.67 -21.63 17.43
CA ARG A 305 9.84 -20.94 18.72
C ARG A 305 8.56 -20.27 19.17
N LEU A 306 7.88 -19.52 18.28
CA LEU A 306 6.59 -18.89 18.59
C LEU A 306 5.52 -19.93 18.96
N LYS A 307 5.52 -21.09 18.30
CA LYS A 307 4.62 -22.21 18.61
C LYS A 307 4.81 -22.75 20.03
N ARG A 308 6.04 -22.81 20.54
CA ARG A 308 6.30 -23.19 21.95
C ARG A 308 5.71 -22.20 22.95
N HIS A 309 5.48 -20.96 22.54
CA HIS A 309 4.79 -19.92 23.30
C HIS A 309 3.31 -19.78 22.91
N GLY A 310 2.72 -20.82 22.31
CA GLY A 310 1.28 -20.90 22.05
C GLY A 310 0.80 -20.18 20.79
N LEU A 311 1.69 -19.59 19.99
CA LEU A 311 1.31 -18.88 18.76
C LEU A 311 1.58 -19.72 17.52
N SER A 312 0.51 -20.12 16.82
CA SER A 312 0.58 -20.74 15.49
C SER A 312 -0.21 -19.90 14.49
N PHE A 313 0.34 -19.69 13.30
CA PHE A 313 -0.27 -18.88 12.25
C PHE A 313 0.25 -19.32 10.88
N PRO A 314 -0.51 -19.11 9.79
CA PRO A 314 0.00 -19.35 8.44
C PRO A 314 1.10 -18.35 8.11
N TYR A 315 2.24 -18.83 7.62
CA TYR A 315 3.34 -17.99 7.17
C TYR A 315 3.99 -18.55 5.91
N VAL A 316 4.81 -17.74 5.26
CA VAL A 316 5.72 -18.14 4.20
C VAL A 316 7.17 -17.90 4.65
N THR A 317 8.10 -18.74 4.18
CA THR A 317 9.53 -18.53 4.41
C THR A 317 10.05 -17.33 3.63
N PRO A 318 11.19 -16.71 4.03
CA PRO A 318 11.79 -15.59 3.29
C PRO A 318 11.97 -15.89 1.79
N ALA A 319 12.57 -17.04 1.44
CA ALA A 319 12.72 -17.46 0.04
C ALA A 319 11.39 -17.62 -0.71
N ARG A 320 10.29 -17.99 -0.02
CA ARG A 320 8.95 -18.03 -0.65
C ARG A 320 8.36 -16.63 -0.77
N ALA A 321 8.57 -15.77 0.23
CA ALA A 321 8.17 -14.36 0.20
C ALA A 321 8.85 -13.62 -0.97
N GLU A 322 10.14 -13.85 -1.22
CA GLU A 322 10.84 -13.31 -2.38
C GLU A 322 10.17 -13.69 -3.70
N ARG A 323 9.87 -14.99 -3.88
CA ARG A 323 9.19 -15.48 -5.09
C ARG A 323 7.80 -14.88 -5.27
N ILE A 324 7.03 -14.73 -4.19
CA ILE A 324 5.71 -14.06 -4.23
C ILE A 324 5.90 -12.58 -4.56
N GLY A 325 6.83 -11.92 -3.89
CA GLY A 325 7.21 -10.53 -4.07
C GLY A 325 7.60 -10.20 -5.51
N GLY A 326 8.31 -11.09 -6.20
CA GLY A 326 8.69 -10.93 -7.61
C GLY A 326 7.61 -11.35 -8.63
N ALA A 327 6.60 -12.12 -8.21
CA ALA A 327 5.56 -12.64 -9.09
C ALA A 327 4.34 -11.71 -9.22
N TYR A 328 4.40 -10.45 -8.79
CA TYR A 328 3.27 -9.51 -8.75
C TYR A 328 2.46 -9.40 -10.05
N ARG A 329 3.11 -9.59 -11.21
CA ARG A 329 2.47 -9.55 -12.52
C ARG A 329 1.48 -10.70 -12.73
N SER A 330 1.73 -11.88 -12.18
CA SER A 330 0.83 -13.03 -12.34
C SER A 330 -0.45 -12.89 -11.51
N GLU A 331 -0.45 -12.04 -10.48
CA GLU A 331 -1.61 -11.80 -9.61
C GLU A 331 -2.56 -10.73 -10.18
N PHE A 332 -2.03 -9.74 -10.92
CA PHE A 332 -2.81 -8.59 -11.41
C PHE A 332 -2.49 -8.18 -12.86
N GLY A 333 -1.95 -9.09 -13.68
CA GLY A 333 -1.63 -8.82 -15.08
C GLY A 333 -2.86 -8.58 -15.97
N PRO A 334 -2.68 -8.04 -17.20
CA PRO A 334 -3.78 -7.67 -18.09
C PRO A 334 -4.71 -8.81 -18.49
N SER A 335 -4.23 -10.06 -18.45
CA SER A 335 -5.02 -11.25 -18.78
C SER A 335 -6.02 -11.66 -17.69
N LEU A 336 -5.96 -11.04 -16.50
CA LEU A 336 -6.85 -11.37 -15.39
C LEU A 336 -8.09 -10.46 -15.36
N PRO A 337 -9.28 -11.03 -15.05
CA PRO A 337 -10.51 -10.25 -14.95
C PRO A 337 -10.51 -9.36 -13.70
N GLY A 338 -11.25 -8.24 -13.74
CA GLY A 338 -11.34 -7.29 -12.63
C GLY A 338 -11.84 -7.90 -11.32
N THR A 339 -12.62 -8.98 -11.36
CA THR A 339 -13.09 -9.72 -10.18
C THR A 339 -11.97 -10.40 -9.39
N LYS A 340 -10.79 -10.61 -10.01
CA LYS A 340 -9.61 -11.16 -9.33
C LYS A 340 -8.79 -10.10 -8.60
N MET A 341 -9.21 -8.83 -8.65
CA MET A 341 -8.45 -7.70 -8.11
C MET A 341 -8.68 -7.41 -6.63
N THR A 342 -9.50 -8.22 -5.97
CA THR A 342 -9.65 -8.20 -4.52
C THR A 342 -9.47 -9.61 -4.01
N ALA A 343 -8.72 -9.76 -2.93
CA ALA A 343 -8.73 -10.95 -2.12
C ALA A 343 -10.15 -11.19 -1.59
N ALA A 344 -10.54 -12.46 -1.47
CA ALA A 344 -11.78 -12.84 -0.83
C ALA A 344 -11.77 -12.35 0.63
N ARG A 345 -12.93 -11.88 1.11
CA ARG A 345 -13.11 -11.39 2.48
C ARG A 345 -12.91 -12.47 3.51
#